data_AF-A0A956HKJ9-F1
#
_entry.id   AF-A0A956HKJ9-F1
#
_cell.length_a   1.000
_cell.length_b   1.000
_cell.length_c   1.000
_cell.angle_alpha   90.00
_cell.angle_beta   90.00
_cell.angle_gamma   90.00
#
_symmetry.space_group_name_H-M   'P 1'
#
loop_
_entity.id
_entity.type
_entity.pdbx_description
1 polymer ?
#
loop_
_entity_poly.entity_id
_entity_poly.type
_entity_poly.pdbx_seq_one_letter_code
_entity_poly.pdbx_strand_id
1 'polypeptide(L)'
;MRARSRVAGVTVPLSALWTARSQGVGDIGDLAPFARWIVDAGVRLVQLLPVTEMSSGPASPYSSRGSFGVDPIYVDLGALGIATSAGAAEIDFEAVRARKLAALRSAFARPGARRGLDSFCAREAAWVGDLALYTALKEAHAQLPWWAWPAALARRDAAALERARASLAEEVEFYAFVQWHARRQWDHARAQLSALGVELMGDLPFMVVEDSVDAWCAPELFDRARSLGAPGDAFDAEGQDWALPAPRWSAIAKADDAWPRARVRGAAALYDRLRVDHLIGYFRAYSRPRVGLRDDAGVLVPGRFAPAEEAAQAAQGERVLSAMCDEARDVGLALIGEDLGVIPAFVAPALARFDLPGYRVLFWERDAAPAPSAEDEQAMPDEDVAPVQFVDPRAYPTRSVACFGTHDTPPLAAWWETLSDRERDGVAALCPPQPGDAFGARFTLQTQQALLELLQGAASELTLPQLQDLLGARDRINTPGTVGAHNWRYRLPAPIEALATDPALQAALARSRAAADRGGRA
;
A
#
# COMPACT_ATOMS: atom_id res chain seq x y z
N MET A 1 18.13 -23.92 11.08
CA MET A 1 17.24 -22.76 10.86
C MET A 1 17.10 -22.02 12.18
N ARG A 2 17.42 -20.72 12.27
CA ARG A 2 16.96 -19.92 13.42
C ARG A 2 15.43 -19.99 13.42
N ALA A 3 14.80 -20.27 14.56
CA ALA A 3 13.36 -20.09 14.69
C ALA A 3 13.04 -18.64 14.28
N ARG A 4 12.25 -18.45 13.22
CA ARG A 4 11.87 -17.12 12.75
C ARG A 4 10.95 -16.52 13.82
N SER A 5 11.31 -15.35 14.34
CA SER A 5 10.54 -14.67 15.38
C SER A 5 9.20 -14.19 14.82
N ARG A 6 8.11 -14.38 15.59
CA ARG A 6 6.84 -13.72 15.31
C ARG A 6 7.02 -12.22 15.52
N VAL A 7 6.32 -11.40 14.73
CA VAL A 7 6.46 -9.94 14.73
C VAL A 7 5.07 -9.32 14.87
N ALA A 8 4.98 -8.26 15.68
CA ALA A 8 3.83 -7.37 15.71
C ALA A 8 4.14 -6.12 14.88
N GLY A 9 3.29 -5.81 13.91
CA GLY A 9 3.40 -4.64 13.06
C GLY A 9 2.19 -3.71 13.17
N VAL A 10 2.22 -2.62 12.42
CA VAL A 10 1.06 -1.75 12.19
C VAL A 10 1.09 -1.20 10.75
N THR A 11 -0.08 -1.04 10.14
CA THR A 11 -0.23 -0.34 8.86
C THR A 11 -0.68 1.10 9.07
N VAL A 12 -0.01 2.06 8.42
CA VAL A 12 -0.39 3.47 8.42
C VAL A 12 0.03 4.16 7.12
N PRO A 13 -0.80 5.01 6.49
CA PRO A 13 -0.34 5.86 5.40
C PRO A 13 0.68 6.88 5.91
N LEU A 14 1.81 7.07 5.21
CA LEU A 14 2.78 8.11 5.58
C LEU A 14 2.11 9.50 5.66
N SER A 15 1.20 9.77 4.72
CA SER A 15 0.43 11.02 4.68
C SER A 15 -0.40 11.27 5.94
N ALA A 16 -0.81 10.21 6.64
CA ALA A 16 -1.65 10.30 7.84
C ALA A 16 -0.87 10.70 9.09
N LEU A 17 0.47 10.57 9.07
CA LEU A 17 1.29 10.98 10.20
C LEU A 17 1.21 12.50 10.39
N TRP A 18 1.34 12.92 11.64
CA TRP A 18 1.37 14.34 12.00
C TRP A 18 2.25 14.50 13.23
N THR A 19 3.29 15.34 13.14
CA THR A 19 3.96 16.01 14.28
C THR A 19 3.73 17.52 14.25
N ALA A 20 4.08 18.23 15.33
CA ALA A 20 4.01 19.69 15.35
C ALA A 20 4.86 20.36 14.24
N ARG A 21 5.77 19.61 13.60
CA ARG A 21 6.62 20.06 12.49
C ARG A 21 6.09 19.68 11.10
N SER A 22 5.06 18.82 11.01
CA SER A 22 4.52 18.37 9.72
C SER A 22 3.98 19.52 8.90
N GLN A 23 4.14 19.39 7.59
CA GLN A 23 4.02 20.50 6.65
C GLN A 23 2.77 20.32 5.79
N GLY A 24 1.61 20.16 6.45
CA GLY A 24 0.31 19.93 5.79
C GLY A 24 0.00 18.47 5.44
N VAL A 25 1.02 17.61 5.45
CA VAL A 25 0.91 16.16 5.26
C VAL A 25 2.01 15.50 6.10
N GLY A 26 1.79 14.26 6.54
CA GLY A 26 2.88 13.47 7.11
C GLY A 26 3.98 13.23 6.09
N ASP A 27 5.23 13.39 6.49
CA ASP A 27 6.40 13.27 5.61
C ASP A 27 7.53 12.44 6.23
N ILE A 28 8.65 12.28 5.52
CA ILE A 28 9.74 11.38 5.96
C ILE A 28 10.27 11.76 7.36
N GLY A 29 10.22 13.05 7.73
CA GLY A 29 10.65 13.53 9.04
C GLY A 29 9.78 13.03 10.20
N ASP A 30 8.55 12.58 9.91
CA ASP A 30 7.59 12.08 10.90
C ASP A 30 7.76 10.58 11.22
N LEU A 31 8.49 9.83 10.39
CA LEU A 31 8.72 8.40 10.59
C LEU A 31 9.43 8.08 11.90
N ALA A 32 10.53 8.78 12.22
CA ALA A 32 11.30 8.50 13.43
C ALA A 32 10.54 8.88 14.72
N PRO A 33 9.86 10.05 14.81
CA PRO A 33 8.91 10.32 15.89
C PRO A 33 7.82 9.25 16.03
N PHE A 34 7.20 8.83 14.92
CA PHE A 34 6.17 7.79 14.95
C PHE A 34 6.71 6.46 15.47
N ALA A 35 7.87 6.02 14.98
CA ALA A 35 8.50 4.78 15.42
C ALA A 35 8.85 4.78 16.91
N ARG A 36 9.38 5.90 17.44
CA ARG A 36 9.65 6.06 18.88
C ARG A 36 8.39 5.97 19.72
N TRP A 37 7.26 6.43 19.22
CA TRP A 37 5.99 6.37 19.94
C TRP A 37 5.36 4.97 19.88
N ILE A 38 5.37 4.35 18.70
CA ILE A 38 4.64 3.08 18.51
C ILE A 38 5.42 1.85 19.00
N VAL A 39 6.75 1.93 19.15
CA VAL A 39 7.57 0.82 19.67
C VAL A 39 7.18 0.41 21.10
N ASP A 40 6.66 1.36 21.88
CA ASP A 40 6.15 1.13 23.24
C ASP A 40 4.90 0.23 23.24
N ALA A 41 4.17 0.16 22.12
CA ALA A 41 3.06 -0.76 21.90
C ALA A 41 3.51 -2.18 21.51
N GLY A 42 4.82 -2.46 21.48
CA GLY A 42 5.37 -3.75 21.04
C GLY A 42 5.49 -3.89 19.54
N VAL A 43 5.20 -2.82 18.79
CA VAL A 43 5.35 -2.80 17.34
C VAL A 43 6.85 -2.85 16.98
N ARG A 44 7.19 -3.74 16.05
CA ARG A 44 8.54 -3.95 15.49
C ARG A 44 8.55 -3.86 13.97
N LEU A 45 7.42 -3.57 13.34
CA LEU A 45 7.30 -3.35 11.91
C LEU A 45 6.26 -2.26 11.61
N VAL A 46 6.60 -1.30 10.77
CA VAL A 46 5.68 -0.29 10.25
C VAL A 46 5.48 -0.53 8.76
N GLN A 47 4.27 -0.90 8.37
CA GLN A 47 3.86 -0.93 6.97
C GLN A 47 3.37 0.45 6.54
N LEU A 48 3.93 0.96 5.46
CA LEU A 48 3.47 2.16 4.78
C LEU A 48 2.72 1.79 3.51
N LEU A 49 1.74 2.62 3.15
CA LEU A 49 1.16 2.62 1.80
C LEU A 49 2.20 3.12 0.77
N PRO A 50 1.98 2.94 -0.54
CA PRO A 50 2.93 3.36 -1.56
C PRO A 50 3.32 4.84 -1.41
N VAL A 51 4.62 5.13 -1.51
CA VAL A 51 5.17 6.50 -1.39
C VAL A 51 5.67 7.08 -2.71
N THR A 52 5.48 6.34 -3.81
CA THR A 52 5.83 6.79 -5.17
C THR A 52 4.91 7.93 -5.61
N GLU A 53 5.36 8.71 -6.59
CA GLU A 53 4.62 9.88 -7.06
C GLU A 53 3.22 9.53 -7.57
N MET A 54 2.20 10.17 -6.98
CA MET A 54 0.80 9.95 -7.34
C MET A 54 0.45 10.64 -8.66
N SER A 55 -0.47 10.06 -9.44
CA SER A 55 -0.99 10.67 -10.68
C SER A 55 -1.74 11.96 -10.39
N SER A 56 -1.78 12.86 -11.38
CA SER A 56 -2.64 14.05 -11.34
C SER A 56 -4.11 13.64 -11.23
N GLY A 57 -4.86 14.22 -10.29
CA GLY A 57 -6.27 13.90 -10.04
C GLY A 57 -6.53 13.54 -8.56
N PRO A 58 -7.48 12.65 -8.27
CA PRO A 58 -7.70 12.15 -6.91
C PRO A 58 -6.41 11.53 -6.37
N ALA A 59 -5.94 12.00 -5.21
CA ALA A 59 -4.69 11.53 -4.62
C ALA A 59 -4.84 10.07 -4.18
N SER A 60 -4.34 9.14 -4.97
CA SER A 60 -4.33 7.70 -4.65
C SER A 60 -2.89 7.16 -4.72
N PRO A 61 -2.37 6.57 -3.63
CA PRO A 61 -1.07 5.89 -3.64
C PRO A 61 -0.95 4.77 -4.68
N TYR A 62 -2.08 4.16 -5.06
CA TYR A 62 -2.13 3.06 -6.05
C TYR A 62 -2.24 3.57 -7.49
N SER A 63 -2.42 4.87 -7.70
CA SER A 63 -2.34 5.53 -9.01
C SER A 63 -0.93 6.07 -9.24
N SER A 64 0.07 5.19 -9.16
CA SER A 64 1.48 5.57 -9.21
C SER A 64 1.96 5.94 -10.62
N ARG A 65 2.63 7.10 -10.75
CA ARG A 65 3.28 7.60 -11.97
C ARG A 65 4.63 6.95 -12.26
N GLY A 66 5.08 6.05 -11.40
CA GLY A 66 6.32 5.32 -11.61
C GLY A 66 6.64 4.37 -10.48
N SER A 67 7.36 3.29 -10.78
CA SER A 67 7.72 2.30 -9.76
C SER A 67 8.86 2.76 -8.85
N PHE A 68 9.50 3.88 -9.16
CA PHE A 68 10.67 4.41 -8.48
C PHE A 68 10.43 5.85 -8.04
N GLY A 69 11.39 6.36 -7.26
CA GLY A 69 11.33 7.71 -6.72
C GLY A 69 10.28 7.86 -5.62
N VAL A 70 10.55 8.76 -4.69
CA VAL A 70 9.60 9.11 -3.64
C VAL A 70 8.82 10.34 -4.10
N ASP A 71 7.52 10.38 -3.85
CA ASP A 71 6.69 11.53 -4.13
C ASP A 71 7.30 12.78 -3.45
N PRO A 72 7.59 13.88 -4.19
CA PRO A 72 8.14 15.11 -3.63
C PRO A 72 7.37 15.66 -2.44
N ILE A 73 6.08 15.33 -2.30
CA ILE A 73 5.25 15.74 -1.17
C ILE A 73 5.76 15.21 0.18
N TYR A 74 6.50 14.10 0.18
CA TYR A 74 7.04 13.47 1.39
C TYR A 74 8.44 13.99 1.78
N VAL A 75 9.02 14.95 1.05
CA VAL A 75 10.27 15.59 1.47
C VAL A 75 10.02 16.52 2.65
N ASP A 76 10.76 16.32 3.74
CA ASP A 76 10.78 17.20 4.90
C ASP A 76 11.56 18.49 4.57
N LEU A 77 10.88 19.63 4.46
CA LEU A 77 11.54 20.91 4.22
C LEU A 77 12.28 21.45 5.45
N GLY A 78 11.91 21.00 6.66
CA GLY A 78 12.55 21.40 7.92
C GLY A 78 13.99 20.91 7.97
N ALA A 79 14.25 19.69 7.50
CA ALA A 79 15.60 19.15 7.29
C ALA A 79 16.44 19.95 6.28
N LEU A 80 15.82 20.80 5.47
CA LEU A 80 16.48 21.73 4.53
C LEU A 80 16.61 23.16 5.09
N GLY A 81 16.28 23.36 6.37
CA GLY A 81 16.30 24.66 7.04
C GLY A 81 15.24 25.62 6.50
N ILE A 82 14.14 25.10 5.94
CA ILE A 82 13.03 25.92 5.46
C ILE A 82 11.92 25.89 6.50
N ALA A 83 11.62 27.07 7.04
CA ALA A 83 10.50 27.23 7.97
C ALA A 83 9.17 26.98 7.24
N THR A 84 8.26 26.29 7.91
CA THR A 84 6.91 26.02 7.42
C THR A 84 5.88 26.32 8.49
N SER A 85 4.69 26.74 8.07
CA SER A 85 3.54 26.85 8.97
C SER A 85 2.94 25.48 9.24
N ALA A 86 2.33 25.34 10.42
CA ALA A 86 1.55 24.15 10.78
C ALA A 86 0.45 23.89 9.73
N GLY A 87 0.21 22.61 9.45
CA GLY A 87 -0.82 22.17 8.51
C GLY A 87 -2.26 22.32 9.04
N ALA A 88 -3.22 22.42 8.12
CA ALA A 88 -4.65 22.35 8.41
C ALA A 88 -5.07 20.95 8.92
N ALA A 89 -6.30 20.82 9.43
CA ALA A 89 -6.87 19.56 9.91
C ALA A 89 -6.98 18.50 8.80
N GLU A 90 -7.37 18.91 7.59
CA GLU A 90 -7.47 18.05 6.41
C GLU A 90 -6.24 18.18 5.50
N ILE A 91 -5.92 17.09 4.80
CA ILE A 91 -4.79 17.04 3.86
C ILE A 91 -5.23 17.58 2.50
N ASP A 92 -4.69 18.74 2.10
CA ASP A 92 -4.78 19.25 0.73
C ASP A 92 -3.52 18.90 -0.05
N PHE A 93 -3.55 17.76 -0.74
CA PHE A 93 -2.40 17.24 -1.48
C PHE A 93 -1.91 18.20 -2.57
N GLU A 94 -2.80 18.92 -3.25
CA GLU A 94 -2.43 19.82 -4.34
C GLU A 94 -1.73 21.07 -3.80
N ALA A 95 -2.34 21.74 -2.82
CA ALA A 95 -1.76 22.93 -2.21
C ALA A 95 -0.43 22.61 -1.48
N VAL A 96 -0.35 21.47 -0.80
CA VAL A 96 0.89 21.03 -0.13
C VAL A 96 1.98 20.72 -1.15
N ARG A 97 1.68 20.01 -2.25
CA ARG A 97 2.65 19.70 -3.32
C ARG A 97 3.19 20.98 -3.95
N ALA A 98 2.32 21.92 -4.34
CA ALA A 98 2.71 23.19 -4.94
C ALA A 98 3.66 23.98 -4.02
N ARG A 99 3.31 24.09 -2.72
CA ARG A 99 4.15 24.77 -1.73
C ARG A 99 5.49 24.06 -1.53
N LYS A 100 5.51 22.72 -1.42
CA LYS A 100 6.74 21.96 -1.22
C LYS A 100 7.68 22.07 -2.42
N LEU A 101 7.16 21.96 -3.65
CA LEU A 101 7.97 22.13 -4.86
C LEU A 101 8.56 23.55 -4.97
N ALA A 102 7.79 24.60 -4.68
CA ALA A 102 8.29 25.97 -4.66
C ALA A 102 9.43 26.18 -3.63
N ALA A 103 9.27 25.58 -2.45
CA ALA A 103 10.29 25.61 -1.40
C ALA A 103 11.56 24.84 -1.79
N LEU A 104 11.41 23.66 -2.39
CA LEU A 104 12.53 22.86 -2.92
C LEU A 104 13.26 23.60 -4.03
N ARG A 105 12.54 24.31 -4.90
CA ARG A 105 13.13 25.15 -5.95
C ARG A 105 14.00 26.26 -5.35
N SER A 106 13.52 26.87 -4.28
CA SER A 106 14.28 27.88 -3.53
C SER A 106 15.52 27.29 -2.86
N ALA A 107 15.46 26.03 -2.37
CA ALA A 107 16.64 25.34 -1.86
C ALA A 107 17.65 24.99 -2.96
N PHE A 108 17.17 24.53 -4.12
CA PHE A 108 17.99 24.19 -5.28
C PHE A 108 18.85 25.36 -5.77
N ALA A 109 18.31 26.58 -5.73
CA ALA A 109 19.00 27.80 -6.11
C ALA A 109 20.11 28.24 -5.14
N ARG A 110 20.22 27.65 -3.93
CA ARG A 110 21.23 28.06 -2.93
C ARG A 110 22.65 27.62 -3.36
N PRO A 111 23.68 28.45 -3.11
CA PRO A 111 25.07 28.07 -3.41
C PRO A 111 25.49 26.77 -2.73
N GLY A 112 25.96 25.81 -3.53
CA GLY A 112 26.43 24.51 -3.03
C GLY A 112 25.34 23.54 -2.61
N ALA A 113 24.05 23.83 -2.87
CA ALA A 113 22.94 22.93 -2.57
C ALA A 113 23.09 21.57 -3.29
N ARG A 114 23.68 21.57 -4.48
CA ARG A 114 23.86 20.39 -5.34
C ARG A 114 25.09 19.53 -5.02
N ARG A 115 25.84 19.84 -3.95
CA ARG A 115 27.04 19.06 -3.58
C ARG A 115 26.68 17.62 -3.25
N GLY A 116 27.14 16.67 -4.08
CA GLY A 116 26.87 15.24 -3.94
C GLY A 116 25.75 14.71 -4.84
N LEU A 117 25.07 15.59 -5.61
CA LEU A 117 24.04 15.20 -6.56
C LEU A 117 24.57 14.25 -7.64
N ASP A 118 25.73 14.56 -8.24
CA ASP A 118 26.33 13.72 -9.30
C ASP A 118 26.58 12.28 -8.83
N SER A 119 27.01 12.10 -7.58
CA SER A 119 27.24 10.77 -6.99
C SER A 119 25.94 10.00 -6.81
N PHE A 120 24.85 10.69 -6.44
CA PHE A 120 23.53 10.10 -6.40
C PHE A 120 23.04 9.72 -7.79
N CYS A 121 23.16 10.62 -8.76
CA CYS A 121 22.78 10.36 -10.15
C CYS A 121 23.55 9.17 -10.75
N ALA A 122 24.84 9.04 -10.45
CA ALA A 122 25.65 7.91 -10.90
C ALA A 122 25.23 6.58 -10.24
N ARG A 123 24.90 6.60 -8.94
CA ARG A 123 24.45 5.40 -8.22
C ARG A 123 23.06 4.94 -8.66
N GLU A 124 22.16 5.89 -8.89
CA GLU A 124 20.75 5.64 -9.22
C GLU A 124 20.46 5.76 -10.74
N ALA A 125 21.50 5.66 -11.57
CA ALA A 125 21.46 5.91 -13.01
C ALA A 125 20.43 5.08 -13.77
N ALA A 126 20.02 3.93 -13.21
CA ALA A 126 19.03 3.03 -13.80
C ALA A 126 17.61 3.63 -13.88
N TRP A 127 17.28 4.63 -13.06
CA TRP A 127 15.92 5.18 -13.01
C TRP A 127 15.86 6.71 -12.90
N VAL A 128 16.79 7.34 -12.16
CA VAL A 128 16.66 8.77 -11.80
C VAL A 128 16.70 9.69 -13.01
N GLY A 129 17.53 9.38 -14.00
CA GLY A 129 17.69 10.21 -15.20
C GLY A 129 16.46 10.17 -16.11
N ASP A 130 15.76 9.04 -16.16
CA ASP A 130 14.51 8.91 -16.92
C ASP A 130 13.33 9.49 -16.17
N LEU A 131 13.24 9.30 -14.84
CA LEU A 131 12.21 9.94 -14.02
C LEU A 131 12.31 11.47 -14.11
N ALA A 132 13.50 12.03 -13.90
CA ALA A 132 13.69 13.48 -13.94
C ALA A 132 13.38 14.10 -15.31
N LEU A 133 13.77 13.42 -16.40
CA LEU A 133 13.43 13.85 -17.76
C LEU A 133 11.93 13.73 -18.03
N TYR A 134 11.30 12.63 -17.62
CA TYR A 134 9.87 12.43 -17.76
C TYR A 134 9.09 13.54 -17.06
N THR A 135 9.43 13.85 -15.80
CA THR A 135 8.77 14.91 -15.02
C THR A 135 9.00 16.29 -15.64
N ALA A 136 10.21 16.60 -16.10
CA ALA A 136 10.49 17.87 -16.80
C ALA A 136 9.70 18.00 -18.11
N LEU A 137 9.57 16.92 -18.90
CA LEU A 137 8.77 16.88 -20.12
C LEU A 137 7.28 17.03 -19.83
N LYS A 138 6.78 16.39 -18.77
CA LYS A 138 5.41 16.56 -18.28
C LYS A 138 5.09 18.03 -18.03
N GLU A 139 5.96 18.75 -17.34
CA GLU A 139 5.77 20.19 -17.10
C GLU A 139 5.85 21.02 -18.37
N ALA A 140 6.87 20.78 -19.21
CA ALA A 140 7.06 21.50 -20.47
C ALA A 140 5.88 21.32 -21.45
N HIS A 141 5.11 20.23 -21.30
CA HIS A 141 3.92 19.93 -22.09
C HIS A 141 2.63 20.07 -21.28
N ALA A 142 2.58 20.95 -20.29
CA ALA A 142 1.36 21.33 -19.56
C ALA A 142 0.59 20.13 -18.96
N GLN A 143 1.34 19.17 -18.41
CA GLN A 143 0.83 17.93 -17.83
C GLN A 143 0.03 17.04 -18.81
N LEU A 144 0.21 17.20 -20.13
CA LEU A 144 -0.31 16.26 -21.13
C LEU A 144 0.33 14.88 -20.96
N PRO A 145 -0.40 13.79 -21.24
CA PRO A 145 0.15 12.45 -21.15
C PRO A 145 1.23 12.22 -22.21
N TRP A 146 2.17 11.31 -21.95
CA TRP A 146 3.36 11.15 -22.79
C TRP A 146 3.06 10.81 -24.26
N TRP A 147 1.92 10.20 -24.56
CA TRP A 147 1.50 9.89 -25.93
C TRP A 147 0.93 11.09 -26.71
N ALA A 148 0.71 12.22 -26.04
CA ALA A 148 0.29 13.48 -26.65
C ALA A 148 1.49 14.43 -26.91
N TRP A 149 2.69 14.05 -26.51
CA TRP A 149 3.92 14.80 -26.79
C TRP A 149 4.31 14.70 -28.28
N PRO A 150 5.25 15.55 -28.76
CA PRO A 150 5.86 15.35 -30.07
C PRO A 150 6.31 13.90 -30.27
N ALA A 151 5.98 13.31 -31.43
CA ALA A 151 6.15 11.87 -31.68
C ALA A 151 7.56 11.35 -31.38
N ALA A 152 8.59 12.18 -31.62
CA ALA A 152 9.98 11.82 -31.34
C ALA A 152 10.28 11.70 -29.83
N LEU A 153 9.62 12.48 -28.98
CA LEU A 153 9.73 12.37 -27.52
C LEU A 153 8.88 11.24 -26.97
N ALA A 154 7.66 11.08 -27.50
CA ALA A 154 6.76 9.98 -27.13
C ALA A 154 7.36 8.60 -27.44
N ARG A 155 8.09 8.48 -28.56
CA ARG A 155 8.81 7.26 -28.97
C ARG A 155 10.24 7.16 -28.43
N ARG A 156 10.67 8.13 -27.63
CA ARG A 156 12.02 8.16 -27.03
C ARG A 156 13.15 8.12 -28.08
N ASP A 157 12.98 8.79 -29.21
CA ASP A 157 14.01 8.91 -30.24
C ASP A 157 15.27 9.55 -29.60
N ALA A 158 16.41 8.86 -29.64
CA ALA A 158 17.61 9.24 -28.88
C ALA A 158 18.04 10.70 -29.09
N ALA A 159 18.07 11.19 -30.33
CA ALA A 159 18.43 12.57 -30.62
C ALA A 159 17.40 13.59 -30.08
N ALA A 160 16.13 13.23 -29.98
CA ALA A 160 15.11 14.09 -29.39
C ALA A 160 15.25 14.13 -27.87
N LEU A 161 15.55 12.99 -27.23
CA LEU A 161 15.84 12.94 -25.80
C LEU A 161 17.09 13.74 -25.43
N GLU A 162 18.18 13.64 -26.19
CA GLU A 162 19.39 14.44 -25.94
C GLU A 162 19.13 15.95 -26.05
N ARG A 163 18.36 16.37 -27.07
CA ARG A 163 17.93 17.77 -27.18
C ARG A 163 17.08 18.20 -26.00
N ALA A 164 16.13 17.36 -25.57
CA ALA A 164 15.28 17.64 -24.42
C ALA A 164 16.09 17.74 -23.13
N ARG A 165 17.04 16.82 -22.89
CA ARG A 165 17.96 16.87 -21.74
C ARG A 165 18.78 18.16 -21.74
N ALA A 166 19.26 18.60 -22.90
CA ALA A 166 19.99 19.86 -23.03
C ALA A 166 19.10 21.08 -22.79
N SER A 167 17.89 21.12 -23.38
CA SER A 167 16.98 22.26 -23.24
C SER A 167 16.32 22.37 -21.87
N LEU A 168 16.15 21.24 -21.18
CA LEU A 168 15.52 21.13 -19.87
C LEU A 168 16.55 20.79 -18.77
N ALA A 169 17.84 21.06 -18.99
CA ALA A 169 18.91 20.61 -18.11
C ALA A 169 18.71 21.04 -16.65
N GLU A 170 18.27 22.27 -16.41
CA GLU A 170 17.99 22.77 -15.06
C GLU A 170 16.80 22.06 -14.40
N GLU A 171 15.73 21.77 -15.17
CA GLU A 171 14.56 21.03 -14.66
C GLU A 171 14.92 19.57 -14.34
N VAL A 172 15.67 18.91 -15.22
CA VAL A 172 16.16 17.56 -15.01
C VAL A 172 17.05 17.50 -13.75
N GLU A 173 17.97 18.46 -13.60
CA GLU A 173 18.81 18.55 -12.42
C GLU A 173 17.98 18.83 -11.15
N PHE A 174 16.97 19.68 -11.23
CA PHE A 174 16.05 19.97 -10.13
C PHE A 174 15.30 18.72 -9.66
N TYR A 175 14.70 17.94 -10.57
CA TYR A 175 13.99 16.72 -10.19
C TYR A 175 14.92 15.62 -9.65
N ALA A 176 16.13 15.50 -10.20
CA ALA A 176 17.16 14.65 -9.61
C ALA A 176 17.55 15.11 -8.19
N PHE A 177 17.66 16.42 -7.96
CA PHE A 177 17.93 17.02 -6.64
C PHE A 177 16.82 16.73 -5.62
N VAL A 178 15.55 16.78 -6.04
CA VAL A 178 14.42 16.40 -5.17
C VAL A 178 14.52 14.94 -4.75
N GLN A 179 14.74 14.03 -5.70
CA GLN A 179 14.89 12.60 -5.42
C GLN A 179 16.12 12.30 -4.55
N TRP A 180 17.22 13.02 -4.76
CA TRP A 180 18.42 12.92 -3.92
C TRP A 180 18.12 13.27 -2.46
N HIS A 181 17.40 14.36 -2.22
CA HIS A 181 17.01 14.76 -0.87
C HIS A 181 16.02 13.78 -0.23
N ALA A 182 15.00 13.35 -0.98
CA ALA A 182 14.08 12.34 -0.51
C ALA A 182 14.82 11.07 -0.09
N ARG A 183 15.77 10.59 -0.91
CA ARG A 183 16.54 9.39 -0.60
C ARG A 183 17.42 9.56 0.63
N ARG A 184 18.11 10.70 0.78
CA ARG A 184 18.93 10.98 1.97
C ARG A 184 18.11 11.02 3.25
N GLN A 185 16.94 11.65 3.20
CA GLN A 185 16.03 11.70 4.35
C GLN A 185 15.51 10.30 4.67
N TRP A 186 15.18 9.51 3.64
CA TRP A 186 14.70 8.15 3.81
C TRP A 186 15.75 7.24 4.46
N ASP A 187 17.00 7.27 3.95
CA ASP A 187 18.11 6.51 4.52
C ASP A 187 18.35 6.90 6.00
N HIS A 188 18.24 8.20 6.32
CA HIS A 188 18.36 8.68 7.69
C HIS A 188 17.21 8.17 8.59
N ALA A 189 15.96 8.27 8.13
CA ALA A 189 14.80 7.78 8.87
C ALA A 189 14.87 6.26 9.09
N ARG A 190 15.18 5.48 8.05
CA ARG A 190 15.34 4.03 8.14
C ARG A 190 16.43 3.63 9.14
N ALA A 191 17.56 4.34 9.16
CA ALA A 191 18.60 4.11 10.16
C ALA A 191 18.11 4.37 11.60
N GLN A 192 17.29 5.41 11.81
CA GLN A 192 16.70 5.69 13.13
C GLN A 192 15.67 4.64 13.54
N LEU A 193 14.85 4.15 12.61
CA LEU A 193 13.90 3.06 12.86
C LEU A 193 14.64 1.75 13.20
N SER A 194 15.68 1.43 12.44
CA SER A 194 16.53 0.25 12.69
C SER A 194 17.20 0.31 14.07
N ALA A 195 17.65 1.49 14.51
CA ALA A 195 18.21 1.67 15.86
C ALA A 195 17.19 1.44 16.99
N LEU A 196 15.88 1.52 16.69
CA LEU A 196 14.77 1.19 17.59
C LEU A 196 14.32 -0.27 17.46
N GLY A 197 14.92 -1.05 16.55
CA GLY A 197 14.47 -2.41 16.24
C GLY A 197 13.14 -2.45 15.49
N VAL A 198 12.80 -1.40 14.73
CA VAL A 198 11.58 -1.31 13.93
C VAL A 198 11.93 -1.44 12.44
N GLU A 199 11.36 -2.44 11.78
CA GLU A 199 11.48 -2.65 10.33
C GLU A 199 10.47 -1.77 9.55
N LEU A 200 10.82 -1.37 8.34
CA LEU A 200 9.92 -0.73 7.38
C LEU A 200 9.44 -1.74 6.34
N MET A 201 8.13 -1.83 6.17
CA MET A 201 7.49 -2.60 5.12
C MET A 201 6.83 -1.66 4.12
N GLY A 202 7.21 -1.77 2.85
CA GLY A 202 6.58 -1.06 1.75
C GLY A 202 5.39 -1.80 1.20
N ASP A 203 4.73 -1.14 0.25
CA ASP A 203 3.63 -1.70 -0.53
C ASP A 203 3.84 -1.38 -2.00
N LEU A 204 3.88 -2.43 -2.83
CA LEU A 204 4.12 -2.34 -4.26
C LEU A 204 2.77 -2.50 -4.98
N PRO A 205 2.19 -1.42 -5.54
CA PRO A 205 0.97 -1.52 -6.34
C PRO A 205 1.14 -2.55 -7.45
N PHE A 206 0.09 -3.30 -7.80
CA PHE A 206 0.19 -4.28 -8.88
C PHE A 206 0.67 -3.65 -10.19
N MET A 207 0.12 -2.48 -10.55
CA MET A 207 0.41 -1.79 -11.80
C MET A 207 0.65 -0.29 -11.60
N VAL A 208 1.34 0.30 -12.58
CA VAL A 208 1.48 1.75 -12.74
C VAL A 208 0.33 2.31 -13.58
N VAL A 209 0.07 3.62 -13.49
CA VAL A 209 -0.86 4.28 -14.41
C VAL A 209 -0.30 4.31 -15.83
N GLU A 210 -1.18 4.47 -16.82
CA GLU A 210 -0.80 4.54 -18.23
C GLU A 210 0.17 5.69 -18.53
N ASP A 211 -0.09 6.86 -17.96
CA ASP A 211 0.80 8.03 -18.04
C ASP A 211 1.84 7.99 -16.92
N SER A 212 2.79 7.05 -17.03
CA SER A 212 3.88 6.83 -16.09
C SER A 212 5.24 6.80 -16.79
N VAL A 213 6.32 7.03 -16.02
CA VAL A 213 7.70 6.88 -16.52
C VAL A 213 7.97 5.45 -16.98
N ASP A 214 7.47 4.45 -16.26
CA ASP A 214 7.59 3.03 -16.61
C ASP A 214 6.97 2.75 -17.99
N ALA A 215 5.71 3.17 -18.20
CA ALA A 215 5.01 2.95 -19.47
C ALA A 215 5.56 3.82 -20.61
N TRP A 216 6.17 4.97 -20.31
CA TRP A 216 6.88 5.75 -21.32
C TRP A 216 8.22 5.12 -21.72
N CYS A 217 8.95 4.52 -20.77
CA CYS A 217 10.25 3.91 -21.02
C CYS A 217 10.15 2.54 -21.69
N ALA A 218 9.10 1.77 -21.37
CA ALA A 218 8.88 0.43 -21.91
C ALA A 218 7.42 0.20 -22.33
N PRO A 219 6.88 1.00 -23.29
CA PRO A 219 5.46 0.95 -23.67
C PRO A 219 5.03 -0.41 -24.20
N GLU A 220 5.93 -1.21 -24.75
CA GLU A 220 5.68 -2.56 -25.26
C GLU A 220 5.31 -3.58 -24.18
N LEU A 221 5.58 -3.28 -22.91
CA LEU A 221 5.21 -4.12 -21.77
C LEU A 221 3.73 -3.94 -21.37
N PHE A 222 3.05 -2.93 -21.93
CA PHE A 222 1.71 -2.53 -21.51
C PHE A 222 0.75 -2.48 -22.71
N ASP A 223 -0.49 -2.93 -22.51
CA ASP A 223 -1.55 -2.86 -23.51
C ASP A 223 -2.55 -1.77 -23.15
N ARG A 224 -2.34 -0.59 -23.75
CA ARG A 224 -3.13 0.63 -23.54
C ARG A 224 -4.55 0.53 -24.10
N ALA A 225 -4.78 -0.39 -25.03
CA ALA A 225 -6.12 -0.66 -25.59
C ALA A 225 -7.04 -1.39 -24.60
N ARG A 226 -6.51 -1.81 -23.45
CA ARG A 226 -7.22 -2.57 -22.44
C ARG A 226 -7.13 -1.88 -21.08
N SER A 227 -8.18 -2.02 -20.30
CA SER A 227 -8.25 -1.54 -18.94
C SER A 227 -8.35 -2.74 -17.99
N LEU A 228 -7.54 -2.73 -16.94
CA LEU A 228 -7.61 -3.71 -15.86
C LEU A 228 -8.80 -3.45 -14.96
N GLY A 229 -9.25 -4.52 -14.30
CA GLY A 229 -10.34 -4.45 -13.36
C GLY A 229 -10.60 -5.79 -12.69
N ALA A 230 -11.77 -5.91 -12.09
CA ALA A 230 -12.27 -7.16 -11.54
C ALA A 230 -13.55 -7.61 -12.29
N PRO A 231 -13.80 -8.91 -12.40
CA PRO A 231 -15.12 -9.40 -12.78
C PRO A 231 -16.16 -9.00 -11.72
N GLY A 232 -17.44 -9.08 -12.08
CA GLY A 232 -18.51 -8.90 -11.09
C GLY A 232 -18.48 -10.00 -10.03
N ASP A 233 -18.85 -9.65 -8.80
CA ASP A 233 -18.96 -10.53 -7.66
C ASP A 233 -20.26 -10.29 -6.86
N ALA A 234 -20.38 -10.91 -5.68
CA ALA A 234 -21.57 -10.82 -4.85
C ALA A 234 -21.80 -9.42 -4.23
N PHE A 235 -20.79 -8.55 -4.24
CA PHE A 235 -20.84 -7.20 -3.68
C PHE A 235 -20.96 -6.14 -4.77
N ASP A 236 -20.37 -6.39 -5.95
CA ASP A 236 -20.46 -5.55 -7.14
C ASP A 236 -20.72 -6.42 -8.37
N ALA A 237 -21.98 -6.51 -8.79
CA ALA A 237 -22.39 -7.35 -9.91
C ALA A 237 -21.84 -6.90 -11.27
N GLU A 238 -21.53 -5.61 -11.43
CA GLU A 238 -20.93 -5.06 -12.66
C GLU A 238 -19.40 -5.32 -12.69
N GLY A 239 -18.81 -5.39 -11.49
CA GLY A 239 -17.39 -5.48 -11.27
C GLY A 239 -16.70 -4.14 -11.49
N GLN A 240 -15.38 -4.15 -11.37
CA GLN A 240 -14.60 -2.92 -11.30
C GLN A 240 -13.85 -2.64 -12.59
N ASP A 241 -13.68 -1.36 -12.91
CA ASP A 241 -12.72 -0.84 -13.89
C ASP A 241 -11.72 0.07 -13.17
N TRP A 242 -10.43 -0.26 -13.22
CA TRP A 242 -9.38 0.47 -12.52
C TRP A 242 -8.69 1.51 -13.41
N ALA A 243 -9.05 1.58 -14.69
CA ALA A 243 -8.43 2.46 -15.69
C ALA A 243 -6.91 2.27 -15.90
N LEU A 244 -6.33 1.17 -15.37
CA LEU A 244 -4.91 0.83 -15.49
C LEU A 244 -4.65 0.01 -16.77
N PRO A 245 -3.49 0.19 -17.44
CA PRO A 245 -3.17 -0.59 -18.64
C PRO A 245 -2.95 -2.07 -18.30
N ALA A 246 -3.32 -2.98 -19.20
CA ALA A 246 -3.07 -4.41 -18.98
C ALA A 246 -1.60 -4.78 -19.24
N PRO A 247 -0.96 -5.65 -18.44
CA PRO A 247 0.39 -6.12 -18.72
C PRO A 247 0.42 -7.04 -19.94
N ARG A 248 1.44 -6.89 -20.79
CA ARG A 248 1.75 -7.80 -21.90
C ARG A 248 2.72 -8.86 -21.42
N TRP A 249 2.21 -9.87 -20.73
CA TRP A 249 3.03 -10.92 -20.09
C TRP A 249 4.01 -11.63 -21.02
N SER A 250 3.68 -11.78 -22.30
CA SER A 250 4.60 -12.34 -23.29
C SER A 250 5.77 -11.40 -23.64
N ALA A 251 5.56 -10.09 -23.64
CA ALA A 251 6.62 -9.09 -23.80
C ALA A 251 7.49 -9.01 -22.54
N ILE A 252 6.85 -9.02 -21.35
CA ILE A 252 7.55 -9.05 -20.06
C ILE A 252 8.45 -10.29 -19.96
N ALA A 253 7.95 -11.48 -20.34
CA ALA A 253 8.75 -12.70 -20.36
C ALA A 253 9.93 -12.63 -21.36
N LYS A 254 9.73 -12.05 -22.55
CA LYS A 254 10.80 -11.86 -23.54
C LYS A 254 11.89 -10.90 -23.05
N ALA A 255 11.53 -9.97 -22.16
CA ALA A 255 12.44 -9.06 -21.49
C ALA A 255 13.00 -9.67 -20.18
N ASP A 256 12.98 -10.99 -20.02
CA ASP A 256 13.49 -11.72 -18.84
C ASP A 256 12.87 -11.26 -17.51
N ASP A 257 11.59 -10.87 -17.56
CA ASP A 257 10.86 -10.32 -16.43
C ASP A 257 11.61 -9.13 -15.78
N ALA A 258 12.35 -8.34 -16.58
CA ALA A 258 13.17 -7.23 -16.10
C ALA A 258 12.38 -6.15 -15.36
N TRP A 259 11.14 -5.86 -15.80
CA TRP A 259 10.28 -4.88 -15.13
C TRP A 259 9.96 -5.26 -13.68
N PRO A 260 9.32 -6.41 -13.37
CA PRO A 260 9.05 -6.78 -11.98
C PRO A 260 10.33 -6.93 -11.13
N ARG A 261 11.44 -7.43 -11.70
CA ARG A 261 12.75 -7.46 -11.00
C ARG A 261 13.21 -6.05 -10.62
N ALA A 262 13.19 -5.11 -11.55
CA ALA A 262 13.63 -3.74 -11.28
C ALA A 262 12.81 -3.08 -10.15
N ARG A 263 11.48 -3.34 -10.09
CA ARG A 263 10.62 -2.85 -9.01
C ARG A 263 11.01 -3.40 -7.64
N VAL A 264 11.31 -4.69 -7.55
CA VAL A 264 11.80 -5.33 -6.31
C VAL A 264 13.13 -4.72 -5.88
N ARG A 265 14.08 -4.57 -6.82
CA ARG A 265 15.38 -3.94 -6.54
C ARG A 265 15.23 -2.49 -6.06
N GLY A 266 14.35 -1.72 -6.71
CA GLY A 266 14.05 -0.34 -6.31
C GLY A 266 13.45 -0.26 -4.92
N ALA A 267 12.51 -1.16 -4.59
CA ALA A 267 11.88 -1.21 -3.28
C ALA A 267 12.85 -1.56 -2.14
N ALA A 268 13.86 -2.40 -2.38
CA ALA A 268 14.88 -2.76 -1.38
C ALA A 268 15.69 -1.55 -0.89
N ALA A 269 15.78 -0.51 -1.73
CA ALA A 269 16.41 0.74 -1.39
C ALA A 269 15.65 1.51 -0.29
N LEU A 270 14.34 1.26 -0.14
CA LEU A 270 13.47 1.95 0.79
C LEU A 270 13.04 1.06 1.97
N TYR A 271 12.87 -0.25 1.76
CA TYR A 271 12.17 -1.11 2.71
C TYR A 271 12.98 -2.35 3.11
N ASP A 272 12.64 -2.90 4.28
CA ASP A 272 13.12 -4.19 4.78
C ASP A 272 12.21 -5.34 4.30
N ARG A 273 10.91 -5.05 4.15
CA ARG A 273 9.91 -5.97 3.57
C ARG A 273 9.06 -5.26 2.52
N LEU A 274 8.42 -6.04 1.64
CA LEU A 274 7.55 -5.50 0.60
C LEU A 274 6.28 -6.34 0.47
N ARG A 275 5.11 -5.72 0.68
CA ARG A 275 3.83 -6.27 0.21
C ARG A 275 3.78 -6.15 -1.31
N VAL A 276 3.48 -7.25 -1.99
CA VAL A 276 3.13 -7.27 -3.41
C VAL A 276 1.61 -7.21 -3.48
N ASP A 277 1.09 -6.02 -3.76
CA ASP A 277 -0.34 -5.76 -3.92
C ASP A 277 -0.92 -6.58 -5.07
N HIS A 278 -2.14 -7.06 -4.89
CA HIS A 278 -2.91 -7.85 -5.84
C HIS A 278 -2.04 -8.91 -6.55
N LEU A 279 -1.35 -9.74 -5.76
CA LEU A 279 -0.38 -10.70 -6.27
C LEU A 279 -0.99 -11.66 -7.29
N ILE A 280 -2.28 -11.95 -7.16
CA ILE A 280 -3.04 -12.74 -8.14
C ILE A 280 -2.98 -12.17 -9.56
N GLY A 281 -2.84 -10.85 -9.71
CA GLY A 281 -2.70 -10.16 -10.98
C GLY A 281 -1.53 -10.68 -11.83
N TYR A 282 -0.46 -11.15 -11.19
CA TYR A 282 0.71 -11.75 -11.87
C TYR A 282 0.42 -13.13 -12.46
N PHE A 283 -0.54 -13.85 -11.89
CA PHE A 283 -1.04 -15.12 -12.43
C PHE A 283 -2.07 -14.89 -13.53
N ARG A 284 -3.03 -14.00 -13.27
CA ARG A 284 -4.13 -13.71 -14.18
C ARG A 284 -4.56 -12.26 -14.05
N ALA A 285 -4.57 -11.55 -15.17
CA ALA A 285 -5.06 -10.18 -15.23
C ALA A 285 -6.44 -10.16 -15.90
N TYR A 286 -7.47 -9.73 -15.18
CA TYR A 286 -8.77 -9.48 -15.78
C TYR A 286 -8.79 -8.11 -16.44
N SER A 287 -9.20 -8.06 -17.70
CA SER A 287 -9.19 -6.81 -18.46
C SER A 287 -10.35 -6.70 -19.44
N ARG A 288 -10.78 -5.46 -19.72
CA ARG A 288 -11.81 -5.09 -20.70
C ARG A 288 -11.20 -4.25 -21.82
N PRO A 289 -11.81 -4.20 -23.02
CA PRO A 289 -11.41 -3.23 -24.03
C PRO A 289 -11.72 -1.80 -23.53
N ARG A 290 -10.83 -0.85 -23.83
CA ARG A 290 -11.06 0.56 -23.46
C ARG A 290 -12.07 1.25 -24.40
N VAL A 291 -12.04 0.90 -25.69
CA VAL A 291 -13.05 1.32 -26.66
C VAL A 291 -14.23 0.37 -26.58
N GLY A 292 -15.45 0.90 -26.46
CA GLY A 292 -16.65 0.09 -26.21
C GLY A 292 -16.64 -0.54 -24.81
N LEU A 293 -16.05 0.15 -23.82
CA LEU A 293 -16.00 -0.32 -22.43
C LEU A 293 -17.39 -0.56 -21.85
N ARG A 294 -18.38 0.23 -22.29
CA ARG A 294 -19.79 0.07 -21.96
C ARG A 294 -20.58 -0.22 -23.23
N ASP A 295 -21.61 -1.07 -23.11
CA ASP A 295 -22.56 -1.36 -24.18
C ASP A 295 -23.58 -0.22 -24.38
N ASP A 296 -24.51 -0.40 -25.31
CA ASP A 296 -25.54 0.59 -25.63
C ASP A 296 -26.49 0.88 -24.45
N ALA A 297 -26.57 -0.02 -23.46
CA ALA A 297 -27.34 0.17 -22.22
C ALA A 297 -26.50 0.84 -21.11
N GLY A 298 -25.23 1.15 -21.39
CA GLY A 298 -24.31 1.77 -20.44
C GLY A 298 -23.71 0.78 -19.43
N VAL A 299 -23.78 -0.53 -19.65
CA VAL A 299 -23.23 -1.56 -18.75
C VAL A 299 -21.83 -1.96 -19.18
N LEU A 300 -20.90 -2.19 -18.24
CA LEU A 300 -19.55 -2.67 -18.54
C LEU A 300 -19.58 -3.97 -19.35
N VAL A 301 -18.89 -3.98 -20.50
CA VAL A 301 -18.78 -5.19 -21.30
C VAL A 301 -17.97 -6.26 -20.56
N PRO A 302 -18.25 -7.56 -20.78
CA PRO A 302 -17.48 -8.62 -20.16
C PRO A 302 -15.99 -8.54 -20.52
N GLY A 303 -15.14 -8.59 -19.50
CA GLY A 303 -13.70 -8.73 -19.66
C GLY A 303 -13.26 -10.18 -19.87
N ARG A 304 -11.95 -10.38 -19.92
CA ARG A 304 -11.33 -11.71 -19.96
C ARG A 304 -10.09 -11.76 -19.07
N PHE A 305 -9.80 -12.94 -18.55
CA PHE A 305 -8.52 -13.23 -17.93
C PHE A 305 -7.43 -13.44 -18.99
N ALA A 306 -6.24 -12.95 -18.70
CA ALA A 306 -5.03 -13.23 -19.47
C ALA A 306 -3.93 -13.72 -18.49
N PRO A 307 -3.44 -14.96 -18.65
CA PRO A 307 -3.88 -16.01 -19.57
C PRO A 307 -5.29 -16.54 -19.28
N ALA A 308 -5.93 -17.16 -20.27
CA ALA A 308 -7.29 -17.70 -20.12
C ALA A 308 -7.33 -19.00 -19.30
N GLU A 309 -6.44 -19.94 -19.61
CA GLU A 309 -6.41 -21.27 -19.00
C GLU A 309 -5.66 -21.29 -17.66
N GLU A 310 -6.18 -21.99 -16.66
CA GLU A 310 -5.59 -22.06 -15.31
C GLU A 310 -4.15 -22.57 -15.31
N ALA A 311 -3.84 -23.59 -16.13
CA ALA A 311 -2.48 -24.10 -16.23
C ALA A 311 -1.49 -23.04 -16.74
N ALA A 312 -1.94 -22.19 -17.67
CA ALA A 312 -1.13 -21.07 -18.17
C ALA A 312 -1.04 -19.93 -17.15
N GLN A 313 -2.10 -19.68 -16.38
CA GLN A 313 -2.09 -18.71 -15.28
C GLN A 313 -1.08 -19.12 -14.20
N ALA A 314 -1.10 -20.39 -13.78
CA ALA A 314 -0.13 -20.95 -12.84
C ALA A 314 1.30 -20.82 -13.35
N ALA A 315 1.58 -21.31 -14.57
CA ALA A 315 2.92 -21.24 -15.16
C ALA A 315 3.45 -19.80 -15.29
N GLN A 316 2.58 -18.85 -15.66
CA GLN A 316 2.94 -17.45 -15.76
C GLN A 316 3.26 -16.84 -14.39
N GLY A 317 2.33 -16.96 -13.43
CA GLY A 317 2.52 -16.36 -12.12
C GLY A 317 3.72 -16.96 -11.40
N GLU A 318 3.94 -18.26 -11.51
CA GLU A 318 5.12 -18.92 -10.98
C GLU A 318 6.43 -18.41 -11.59
N ARG A 319 6.47 -18.16 -12.91
CA ARG A 319 7.66 -17.57 -13.56
C ARG A 319 7.94 -16.18 -12.99
N VAL A 320 6.93 -15.31 -12.95
CA VAL A 320 7.11 -13.93 -12.49
C VAL A 320 7.47 -13.87 -11.01
N LEU A 321 6.80 -14.68 -10.17
CA LEU A 321 7.14 -14.79 -8.75
C LEU A 321 8.56 -15.33 -8.54
N SER A 322 9.01 -16.31 -9.33
CA SER A 322 10.39 -16.77 -9.28
C SER A 322 11.35 -15.62 -9.55
N ALA A 323 11.12 -14.84 -10.62
CA ALA A 323 11.94 -13.69 -10.95
C ALA A 323 11.99 -12.64 -9.82
N MET A 324 10.83 -12.32 -9.23
CA MET A 324 10.74 -11.39 -8.11
C MET A 324 11.43 -11.93 -6.84
N CYS A 325 11.24 -13.21 -6.51
CA CYS A 325 11.86 -13.84 -5.34
C CYS A 325 13.37 -13.99 -5.49
N ASP A 326 13.86 -14.31 -6.68
CA ASP A 326 15.29 -14.37 -6.98
C ASP A 326 15.93 -13.00 -6.75
N GLU A 327 15.34 -11.96 -7.35
CA GLU A 327 15.80 -10.59 -7.17
C GLU A 327 15.73 -10.15 -5.71
N ALA A 328 14.64 -10.46 -5.00
CA ALA A 328 14.46 -10.12 -3.60
C ALA A 328 15.53 -10.76 -2.70
N ARG A 329 15.91 -12.02 -2.99
CA ARG A 329 17.00 -12.71 -2.29
C ARG A 329 18.34 -12.03 -2.54
N ASP A 330 18.62 -11.61 -3.77
CA ASP A 330 19.88 -10.96 -4.14
C ASP A 330 20.06 -9.60 -3.45
N VAL A 331 18.97 -8.86 -3.24
CA VAL A 331 18.99 -7.53 -2.60
C VAL A 331 18.61 -7.54 -1.12
N GLY A 332 18.33 -8.73 -0.54
CA GLY A 332 17.99 -8.88 0.88
C GLY A 332 16.62 -8.32 1.28
N LEU A 333 15.65 -8.31 0.37
CA LEU A 333 14.28 -7.85 0.63
C LEU A 333 13.34 -9.04 0.90
N ALA A 334 12.52 -8.97 1.95
CA ALA A 334 11.50 -9.99 2.19
C ALA A 334 10.18 -9.64 1.48
N LEU A 335 9.67 -10.56 0.66
CA LEU A 335 8.39 -10.38 -0.03
C LEU A 335 7.23 -10.98 0.78
N ILE A 336 6.08 -10.32 0.72
CA ILE A 336 4.79 -10.76 1.26
C ILE A 336 3.77 -10.65 0.13
N GLY A 337 3.01 -11.72 -0.10
CA GLY A 337 2.01 -11.77 -1.14
C GLY A 337 0.64 -11.35 -0.61
N GLU A 338 -0.01 -10.37 -1.23
CA GLU A 338 -1.43 -10.19 -0.98
C GLU A 338 -2.26 -11.10 -1.90
N ASP A 339 -2.83 -12.13 -1.30
CA ASP A 339 -3.63 -13.20 -1.91
C ASP A 339 -5.11 -13.12 -1.48
N LEU A 340 -5.75 -11.96 -1.63
CA LEU A 340 -7.15 -11.74 -1.24
C LEU A 340 -8.10 -11.73 -2.43
N GLY A 341 -9.39 -11.93 -2.13
CA GLY A 341 -10.47 -12.00 -3.12
C GLY A 341 -10.73 -13.42 -3.62
N VAL A 342 -11.19 -13.55 -4.87
CA VAL A 342 -11.49 -14.86 -5.48
C VAL A 342 -10.21 -15.50 -5.99
N ILE A 343 -9.59 -16.32 -5.15
CA ILE A 343 -8.27 -16.92 -5.40
C ILE A 343 -8.40 -18.35 -5.96
N PRO A 344 -7.78 -18.64 -7.13
CA PRO A 344 -7.69 -20.01 -7.64
C PRO A 344 -6.93 -20.95 -6.71
N ALA A 345 -7.33 -22.22 -6.70
CA ALA A 345 -6.75 -23.24 -5.83
C ALA A 345 -5.23 -23.45 -6.03
N PHE A 346 -4.68 -23.11 -7.20
CA PHE A 346 -3.24 -23.25 -7.49
C PHE A 346 -2.36 -22.18 -6.83
N VAL A 347 -2.92 -21.08 -6.33
CA VAL A 347 -2.13 -19.96 -5.79
C VAL A 347 -1.53 -20.29 -4.44
N ALA A 348 -2.29 -20.89 -3.53
CA ALA A 348 -1.78 -21.27 -2.21
C ALA A 348 -0.59 -22.26 -2.30
N PRO A 349 -0.62 -23.32 -3.13
CA PRO A 349 0.55 -24.15 -3.41
C PRO A 349 1.73 -23.36 -3.99
N ALA A 350 1.48 -22.41 -4.91
CA ALA A 350 2.54 -21.59 -5.49
C ALA A 350 3.24 -20.71 -4.43
N LEU A 351 2.48 -20.02 -3.58
CA LEU A 351 3.02 -19.23 -2.47
C LEU A 351 3.84 -20.07 -1.50
N ALA A 352 3.34 -21.27 -1.15
CA ALA A 352 4.06 -22.20 -0.28
C ALA A 352 5.42 -22.62 -0.87
N ARG A 353 5.49 -22.86 -2.19
CA ARG A 353 6.75 -23.23 -2.87
C ARG A 353 7.78 -22.11 -2.85
N PHE A 354 7.35 -20.85 -2.91
CA PHE A 354 8.23 -19.68 -2.82
C PHE A 354 8.45 -19.20 -1.38
N ASP A 355 7.91 -19.91 -0.38
CA ASP A 355 7.92 -19.49 1.02
C ASP A 355 7.39 -18.04 1.19
N LEU A 356 6.32 -17.66 0.47
CA LEU A 356 5.74 -16.33 0.53
C LEU A 356 4.57 -16.28 1.54
N PRO A 357 4.60 -15.39 2.54
CA PRO A 357 3.48 -15.20 3.45
C PRO A 357 2.28 -14.60 2.70
N GLY A 358 1.12 -15.24 2.82
CA GLY A 358 -0.18 -14.72 2.37
C GLY A 358 -0.92 -13.97 3.49
N TYR A 359 -1.98 -13.24 3.17
CA TYR A 359 -2.84 -12.52 4.12
C TYR A 359 -3.99 -13.39 4.63
N ARG A 360 -4.31 -13.25 5.92
CA ARG A 360 -5.49 -13.81 6.58
C ARG A 360 -6.21 -12.67 7.29
N VAL A 361 -7.34 -12.29 6.72
CA VAL A 361 -8.12 -11.09 7.12
C VAL A 361 -9.32 -11.56 7.92
N LEU A 362 -9.36 -11.28 9.23
CA LEU A 362 -10.42 -11.79 10.11
C LEU A 362 -11.83 -11.51 9.59
N PHE A 363 -12.05 -10.36 8.94
CA PHE A 363 -13.36 -10.01 8.37
C PHE A 363 -13.87 -11.04 7.35
N TRP A 364 -12.97 -11.78 6.69
CA TRP A 364 -13.28 -12.73 5.62
C TRP A 364 -12.97 -14.18 5.97
N GLU A 365 -12.18 -14.43 7.02
CA GLU A 365 -11.83 -15.77 7.51
C GLU A 365 -13.00 -16.36 8.31
N ARG A 366 -14.06 -16.74 7.60
CA ARG A 366 -15.30 -17.30 8.14
C ARG A 366 -15.91 -18.29 7.16
N ASP A 367 -16.78 -19.16 7.66
CA ASP A 367 -17.62 -19.98 6.80
C ASP A 367 -18.48 -19.08 5.91
N ALA A 368 -18.74 -19.52 4.67
CA ALA A 368 -19.65 -18.81 3.78
C ALA A 368 -21.01 -18.68 4.51
N ALA A 369 -21.43 -17.44 4.77
CA ALA A 369 -22.77 -17.20 5.29
C ALA A 369 -23.76 -17.86 4.30
N PRO A 370 -24.74 -18.65 4.76
CA PRO A 370 -25.80 -19.11 3.89
C PRO A 370 -26.40 -17.89 3.20
N ALA A 371 -26.53 -17.93 1.86
CA ALA A 371 -27.28 -16.88 1.17
C ALA A 371 -28.69 -16.85 1.78
N PRO A 372 -29.23 -15.67 2.15
CA PRO A 372 -30.59 -15.60 2.64
C PRO A 372 -31.50 -16.18 1.55
N SER A 373 -32.22 -17.25 1.88
CA SER A 373 -33.26 -17.76 1.01
C SER A 373 -34.44 -16.79 1.03
N ALA A 374 -35.26 -16.79 -0.03
CA ALA A 374 -36.50 -15.99 -0.05
C ALA A 374 -37.47 -16.38 1.10
N GLU A 375 -37.25 -17.53 1.74
CA GLU A 375 -37.99 -18.02 2.90
C GLU A 375 -37.45 -17.42 4.22
N ASP A 376 -36.16 -17.08 4.28
CA ASP A 376 -35.51 -16.44 5.45
C ASP A 376 -35.95 -14.97 5.64
N GLU A 377 -36.44 -14.30 4.59
CA GLU A 377 -37.02 -12.95 4.70
C GLU A 377 -38.40 -12.93 5.36
N GLN A 378 -39.06 -14.09 5.49
CA GLN A 378 -40.43 -14.23 6.00
C GLN A 378 -40.52 -15.06 7.29
N ALA A 379 -39.43 -15.68 7.72
CA ALA A 379 -39.35 -16.37 9.00
C ALA A 379 -39.02 -15.39 10.13
N MET A 380 -39.80 -15.44 11.22
CA MET A 380 -39.41 -14.84 12.51
C MET A 380 -38.03 -15.41 12.91
N PRO A 381 -37.13 -14.63 13.54
CA PRO A 381 -35.81 -15.13 13.90
C PRO A 381 -35.98 -16.25 14.93
N ASP A 382 -35.78 -17.49 14.52
CA ASP A 382 -35.73 -18.62 15.44
C ASP A 382 -34.47 -18.44 16.32
N GLU A 383 -34.65 -18.60 17.63
CA GLU A 383 -33.60 -18.46 18.66
C GLU A 383 -32.50 -19.55 18.57
N ASP A 384 -32.58 -20.47 17.60
CA ASP A 384 -31.73 -21.68 17.49
C ASP A 384 -30.72 -21.67 16.31
N VAL A 385 -30.50 -20.55 15.62
CA VAL A 385 -29.53 -20.49 14.53
C VAL A 385 -28.10 -20.24 15.05
N ALA A 386 -27.24 -21.26 15.01
CA ALA A 386 -25.87 -21.26 15.53
C ALA A 386 -25.01 -20.07 15.05
N PRO A 387 -24.08 -19.50 15.85
CA PRO A 387 -23.24 -18.35 15.47
C PRO A 387 -22.52 -18.52 14.12
N VAL A 388 -22.21 -17.39 13.46
CA VAL A 388 -21.34 -17.43 12.27
C VAL A 388 -19.95 -17.90 12.71
N GLN A 389 -19.43 -18.96 12.09
CA GLN A 389 -18.13 -19.51 12.47
C GLN A 389 -17.02 -18.74 11.78
N PHE A 390 -16.19 -18.07 12.59
CA PHE A 390 -14.94 -17.47 12.16
C PHE A 390 -13.79 -18.45 12.39
N VAL A 391 -12.79 -18.44 11.51
CA VAL A 391 -11.57 -19.22 11.68
C VAL A 391 -10.75 -18.59 12.78
N ASP A 392 -10.38 -19.39 13.79
CA ASP A 392 -9.52 -18.95 14.87
C ASP A 392 -8.15 -18.52 14.34
N PRO A 393 -7.68 -17.27 14.57
CA PRO A 393 -6.36 -16.83 14.16
C PRO A 393 -5.21 -17.71 14.67
N ARG A 394 -5.39 -18.43 15.79
CA ARG A 394 -4.42 -19.41 16.32
C ARG A 394 -4.24 -20.63 15.39
N ALA A 395 -5.18 -20.87 14.48
CA ALA A 395 -5.13 -21.92 13.47
C ALA A 395 -4.63 -21.43 12.10
N TYR A 396 -4.37 -20.12 11.93
CA TYR A 396 -3.84 -19.60 10.68
C TYR A 396 -2.48 -20.21 10.32
N PRO A 397 -2.12 -20.34 9.03
CA PRO A 397 -0.80 -20.81 8.62
C PRO A 397 0.32 -19.95 9.22
N THR A 398 1.38 -20.57 9.73
CA THR A 398 2.49 -19.80 10.32
C THR A 398 3.13 -18.83 9.32
N ARG A 399 3.27 -19.23 8.05
CA ARG A 399 3.70 -18.35 6.95
C ARG A 399 2.51 -17.54 6.42
N SER A 400 2.04 -16.61 7.25
CA SER A 400 0.99 -15.66 6.86
C SER A 400 1.08 -14.35 7.65
N VAL A 401 0.31 -13.37 7.19
CA VAL A 401 0.04 -12.09 7.83
C VAL A 401 -1.39 -12.10 8.34
N ALA A 402 -1.59 -11.98 9.65
CA ALA A 402 -2.91 -11.83 10.24
C ALA A 402 -3.26 -10.35 10.43
N CYS A 403 -4.44 -9.93 10.00
CA CYS A 403 -4.98 -8.60 10.29
C CYS A 403 -6.50 -8.67 10.45
N PHE A 404 -7.11 -7.62 11.02
CA PHE A 404 -8.56 -7.52 11.04
C PHE A 404 -9.10 -7.19 9.65
N GLY A 405 -8.52 -6.16 9.05
CA GLY A 405 -8.84 -5.58 7.77
C GLY A 405 -7.61 -4.91 7.16
N THR A 406 -7.80 -4.25 6.02
CA THR A 406 -6.75 -3.50 5.30
C THR A 406 -7.18 -2.04 5.13
N HIS A 407 -6.34 -1.21 4.49
CA HIS A 407 -6.70 0.17 4.18
C HIS A 407 -7.98 0.32 3.32
N ASP A 408 -8.43 -0.76 2.66
CA ASP A 408 -9.65 -0.85 1.86
C ASP A 408 -10.91 -1.24 2.65
N THR A 409 -10.76 -1.66 3.90
CA THR A 409 -11.86 -2.07 4.77
C THR A 409 -12.12 -1.00 5.84
N PRO A 410 -13.30 -0.97 6.48
CA PRO A 410 -13.47 -0.12 7.65
C PRO A 410 -12.50 -0.53 8.77
N PRO A 411 -12.06 0.39 9.65
CA PRO A 411 -11.34 0.03 10.87
C PRO A 411 -12.14 -0.93 11.76
N LEU A 412 -11.47 -1.66 12.63
CA LEU A 412 -12.06 -2.65 13.53
C LEU A 412 -13.27 -2.12 14.30
N ALA A 413 -13.18 -0.89 14.83
CA ALA A 413 -14.25 -0.29 15.60
C ALA A 413 -15.53 -0.08 14.76
N ALA A 414 -15.36 0.42 13.53
CA ALA A 414 -16.47 0.64 12.61
C ALA A 414 -17.05 -0.68 12.10
N TRP A 415 -16.20 -1.67 11.80
CA TRP A 415 -16.66 -3.01 11.41
C TRP A 415 -17.47 -3.69 12.51
N TRP A 416 -16.98 -3.69 13.74
CA TRP A 416 -17.66 -4.31 14.89
C TRP A 416 -19.09 -3.78 15.09
N GLU A 417 -19.25 -2.46 14.96
CA GLU A 417 -20.54 -1.78 15.11
C GLU A 417 -21.51 -2.07 13.95
N THR A 418 -21.03 -2.67 12.85
CA THR A 418 -21.87 -3.13 11.73
C THR A 418 -22.25 -4.61 11.81
N LEU A 419 -21.62 -5.40 12.70
CA LEU A 419 -21.91 -6.82 12.84
C LEU A 419 -23.31 -7.04 13.40
N SER A 420 -24.01 -8.02 12.85
CA SER A 420 -25.18 -8.62 13.51
C SER A 420 -24.79 -9.25 14.85
N ASP A 421 -25.76 -9.45 15.75
CA ASP A 421 -25.50 -10.08 17.05
C ASP A 421 -24.88 -11.48 16.88
N ARG A 422 -25.35 -12.24 15.88
CA ARG A 422 -24.82 -13.57 15.54
C ARG A 422 -23.36 -13.56 15.06
N GLU A 423 -22.99 -12.60 14.22
CA GLU A 423 -21.59 -12.45 13.80
C GLU A 423 -20.71 -12.02 14.97
N ARG A 424 -21.22 -11.12 15.82
CA ARG A 424 -20.52 -10.64 16.99
C ARG A 424 -20.26 -11.76 17.99
N ASP A 425 -21.24 -12.62 18.24
CA ASP A 425 -21.10 -13.80 19.10
C ASP A 425 -20.06 -14.78 18.54
N GLY A 426 -20.03 -14.95 17.21
CA GLY A 426 -19.01 -15.75 16.53
C GLY A 426 -17.59 -15.24 16.77
N VAL A 427 -17.37 -13.93 16.65
CA VAL A 427 -16.07 -13.30 16.93
C VAL A 427 -15.75 -13.32 18.42
N ALA A 428 -16.72 -13.04 19.28
CA ALA A 428 -16.58 -13.05 20.73
C ALA A 428 -16.18 -14.44 21.26
N ALA A 429 -16.71 -15.52 20.66
CA ALA A 429 -16.36 -16.89 21.01
C ALA A 429 -14.88 -17.24 20.74
N LEU A 430 -14.21 -16.51 19.84
CA LEU A 430 -12.77 -16.68 19.60
C LEU A 430 -11.91 -15.95 20.64
N CYS A 431 -12.44 -14.89 21.24
CA CYS A 431 -11.71 -14.05 22.17
C CYS A 431 -11.37 -14.81 23.48
N PRO A 432 -10.22 -14.53 24.11
CA PRO A 432 -9.92 -15.08 25.43
C PRO A 432 -11.00 -14.65 26.44
N PRO A 433 -11.53 -15.56 27.28
CA PRO A 433 -12.56 -15.21 28.26
C PRO A 433 -12.01 -14.26 29.32
N GLN A 434 -12.67 -13.12 29.56
CA GLN A 434 -12.39 -12.19 30.65
C GLN A 434 -13.57 -12.14 31.64
N PRO A 435 -13.32 -11.90 32.95
CA PRO A 435 -14.39 -11.79 33.94
C PRO A 435 -15.35 -10.64 33.63
N GLY A 436 -16.64 -10.94 33.44
CA GLY A 436 -17.68 -9.94 33.16
C GLY A 436 -17.87 -9.60 31.67
N ASP A 437 -17.33 -10.41 30.76
CA ASP A 437 -17.53 -10.21 29.32
C ASP A 437 -18.99 -10.40 28.92
N ALA A 438 -19.63 -9.28 28.58
CA ALA A 438 -20.77 -9.24 27.67
C ALA A 438 -20.40 -8.32 26.51
N PHE A 439 -20.09 -8.90 25.36
CA PHE A 439 -19.72 -8.16 24.16
C PHE A 439 -20.97 -7.54 23.52
N GLY A 440 -21.21 -6.26 23.81
CA GLY A 440 -22.31 -5.50 23.21
C GLY A 440 -22.01 -4.94 21.81
N ALA A 441 -23.03 -4.37 21.17
CA ALA A 441 -22.92 -3.74 19.86
C ALA A 441 -21.96 -2.54 19.80
N ARG A 442 -21.83 -1.82 20.91
CA ARG A 442 -20.91 -0.68 20.98
C ARG A 442 -19.47 -1.18 21.08
N PHE A 443 -18.58 -0.62 20.26
CA PHE A 443 -17.16 -0.89 20.39
C PHE A 443 -16.58 -0.16 21.62
N THR A 444 -16.09 -0.94 22.59
CA THR A 444 -15.52 -0.43 23.83
C THR A 444 -14.03 -0.72 23.92
N LEU A 445 -13.36 -0.10 24.90
CA LEU A 445 -11.96 -0.40 25.21
C LEU A 445 -11.73 -1.88 25.60
N GLN A 446 -12.72 -2.52 26.23
CA GLN A 446 -12.68 -3.96 26.55
C GLN A 446 -12.77 -4.81 25.28
N THR A 447 -13.71 -4.48 24.39
CA THR A 447 -13.84 -5.10 23.06
C THR A 447 -12.54 -4.99 22.27
N GLN A 448 -11.96 -3.78 22.22
CA GLN A 448 -10.70 -3.52 21.54
C GLN A 448 -9.57 -4.40 22.08
N GLN A 449 -9.43 -4.50 23.40
CA GLN A 449 -8.39 -5.32 24.03
C GLN A 449 -8.55 -6.80 23.71
N ALA A 450 -9.75 -7.35 23.86
CA ALA A 450 -10.02 -8.76 23.60
C ALA A 450 -9.68 -9.12 22.14
N LEU A 451 -10.05 -8.26 21.19
CA LEU A 451 -9.77 -8.46 19.77
C LEU A 451 -8.27 -8.32 19.45
N LEU A 452 -7.59 -7.30 20.01
CA LEU A 452 -6.14 -7.15 19.84
C LEU A 452 -5.39 -8.35 20.43
N GLU A 453 -5.82 -8.87 21.58
CA GLU A 453 -5.26 -10.09 22.17
C GLU A 453 -5.49 -11.32 21.28
N LEU A 454 -6.69 -11.46 20.73
CA LEU A 454 -6.99 -12.51 19.75
C LEU A 454 -6.04 -12.44 18.54
N LEU A 455 -5.87 -11.25 17.95
CA LEU A 455 -4.99 -11.07 16.80
C LEU A 455 -3.53 -11.36 17.15
N GLN A 456 -3.02 -10.83 18.27
CA GLN A 456 -1.65 -11.09 18.71
C GLN A 456 -1.41 -12.58 19.04
N GLY A 457 -2.46 -13.32 19.40
CA GLY A 457 -2.45 -14.77 19.57
C GLY A 457 -2.29 -15.58 18.27
N ALA A 458 -2.51 -14.98 17.09
CA ALA A 458 -2.55 -15.70 15.81
C ALA A 458 -1.29 -16.54 15.51
N ALA A 459 -1.38 -17.71 14.90
CA ALA A 459 -0.18 -18.51 14.57
C ALA A 459 0.70 -17.88 13.47
N SER A 460 0.16 -16.92 12.72
CA SER A 460 0.82 -16.10 11.71
C SER A 460 2.11 -15.46 12.20
N GLU A 461 3.15 -15.45 11.37
CA GLU A 461 4.44 -14.84 11.70
C GLU A 461 4.37 -13.32 11.82
N LEU A 462 3.44 -12.67 11.14
CA LEU A 462 3.21 -11.23 11.23
C LEU A 462 1.76 -10.97 11.64
N THR A 463 1.55 -10.11 12.62
CA THR A 463 0.26 -9.48 12.89
C THR A 463 0.32 -8.03 12.46
N LEU A 464 -0.70 -7.55 11.77
CA LEU A 464 -0.65 -6.27 11.07
C LEU A 464 -1.99 -5.52 11.14
N PRO A 465 -2.44 -5.12 12.34
CA PRO A 465 -3.59 -4.23 12.47
C PRO A 465 -3.33 -2.88 11.79
N GLN A 466 -4.41 -2.18 11.43
CA GLN A 466 -4.30 -0.76 11.08
C GLN A 466 -4.06 0.07 12.33
N LEU A 467 -3.39 1.21 12.21
CA LEU A 467 -3.16 2.09 13.35
C LEU A 467 -4.48 2.51 14.02
N GLN A 468 -5.54 2.71 13.24
CA GLN A 468 -6.89 2.98 13.74
C GLN A 468 -7.38 1.92 14.73
N ASP A 469 -7.00 0.66 14.55
CA ASP A 469 -7.43 -0.44 15.43
C ASP A 469 -6.78 -0.34 16.81
N LEU A 470 -5.55 0.18 16.89
CA LEU A 470 -4.89 0.49 18.18
C LEU A 470 -5.47 1.74 18.84
N LEU A 471 -5.95 2.70 18.04
CA LEU A 471 -6.55 3.95 18.54
C LEU A 471 -8.04 3.82 18.87
N GLY A 472 -8.71 2.77 18.37
CA GLY A 472 -10.18 2.66 18.41
C GLY A 472 -10.88 3.68 17.51
N ALA A 473 -10.19 4.17 16.48
CA ALA A 473 -10.71 5.14 15.52
C ALA A 473 -11.65 4.47 14.51
N ARG A 474 -12.57 5.26 13.93
CA ARG A 474 -13.61 4.79 12.99
C ARG A 474 -13.41 5.29 11.57
N ASP A 475 -12.54 6.28 11.39
CA ASP A 475 -12.28 6.91 10.11
C ASP A 475 -11.59 5.93 9.14
N ARG A 476 -12.18 5.81 7.94
CA ARG A 476 -11.63 4.97 6.87
C ARG A 476 -10.45 5.66 6.20
N ILE A 477 -9.49 4.86 5.74
CA ILE A 477 -8.46 5.33 4.80
C ILE A 477 -9.04 5.40 3.38
N ASN A 478 -9.73 4.34 2.96
CA ASN A 478 -10.28 4.24 1.61
C ASN A 478 -11.64 3.49 1.62
N THR A 479 -12.45 3.81 0.61
CA THR A 479 -13.63 3.05 0.21
C THR A 479 -13.44 2.61 -1.25
N PRO A 480 -13.15 1.32 -1.51
CA PRO A 480 -12.98 0.79 -2.87
C PRO A 480 -14.14 1.13 -3.79
N GLY A 481 -13.86 1.27 -5.09
CA GLY A 481 -14.88 1.57 -6.11
C GLY A 481 -15.41 3.01 -6.09
N THR A 482 -14.86 3.89 -5.25
CA THR A 482 -15.29 5.29 -5.16
C THR A 482 -14.17 6.28 -5.46
N VAL A 483 -14.53 7.44 -5.98
CA VAL A 483 -13.62 8.58 -6.22
C VAL A 483 -14.13 9.78 -5.44
N GLY A 484 -13.29 10.38 -4.61
CA GLY A 484 -13.68 11.56 -3.83
C GLY A 484 -12.68 11.96 -2.76
N ALA A 485 -12.97 13.08 -2.09
CA ALA A 485 -12.12 13.63 -1.03
C ALA A 485 -12.09 12.76 0.24
N HIS A 486 -13.02 11.82 0.40
CA HIS A 486 -13.08 10.90 1.53
C HIS A 486 -11.99 9.81 1.48
N ASN A 487 -11.35 9.58 0.33
CA ASN A 487 -10.28 8.58 0.20
C ASN A 487 -8.89 9.21 0.39
N TRP A 488 -8.00 8.46 1.04
CA TRP A 488 -6.57 8.73 1.21
C TRP A 488 -6.21 10.00 2.00
N ARG A 489 -7.21 10.67 2.58
CA ARG A 489 -7.07 11.86 3.43
C ARG A 489 -7.15 11.56 4.93
N TYR A 490 -7.23 10.29 5.31
CA TYR A 490 -7.15 9.89 6.71
C TYR A 490 -5.89 10.48 7.35
N ARG A 491 -6.05 10.98 8.57
CA ARG A 491 -4.99 11.58 9.37
C ARG A 491 -5.12 11.14 10.82
N LEU A 492 -4.00 11.07 11.52
CA LEU A 492 -3.99 10.89 12.96
C LEU A 492 -4.88 11.96 13.64
N PRO A 493 -5.66 11.58 14.67
CA PRO A 493 -6.62 12.49 15.29
C PRO A 493 -5.97 13.64 16.07
N ALA A 494 -4.69 13.52 16.40
CA ALA A 494 -3.88 14.57 16.99
C ALA A 494 -2.40 14.39 16.59
N PRO A 495 -1.55 15.42 16.76
CA PRO A 495 -0.11 15.28 16.60
C PRO A 495 0.44 14.16 17.50
N ILE A 496 1.47 13.45 17.03
CA ILE A 496 2.11 12.36 17.76
C ILE A 496 2.56 12.81 19.17
N GLU A 497 3.02 14.06 19.33
CA GLU A 497 3.40 14.60 20.64
C GLU A 497 2.22 14.67 21.63
N ALA A 498 1.01 14.94 21.14
CA ALA A 498 -0.20 14.94 21.96
C ALA A 498 -0.67 13.51 22.24
N LEU A 499 -0.67 12.64 21.23
CA LEU A 499 -1.01 11.21 21.39
C LEU A 499 -0.06 10.49 22.36
N ALA A 500 1.22 10.85 22.35
CA ALA A 500 2.24 10.30 23.23
C ALA A 500 2.01 10.66 24.71
N THR A 501 1.25 11.71 25.01
CA THR A 501 0.97 12.15 26.39
C THR A 501 -0.43 11.81 26.89
N ASP A 502 -1.31 11.25 26.03
CA ASP A 502 -2.65 10.82 26.40
C ASP A 502 -2.61 9.56 27.30
N PRO A 503 -3.03 9.65 28.58
CA PRO A 503 -2.93 8.52 29.52
C PRO A 503 -3.79 7.31 29.13
N ALA A 504 -4.95 7.53 28.52
CA ALA A 504 -5.86 6.45 28.11
C ALA A 504 -5.25 5.67 26.94
N LEU A 505 -4.65 6.40 25.99
CA LEU A 505 -3.94 5.82 24.87
C LEU A 505 -2.67 5.08 25.31
N GLN A 506 -1.86 5.67 26.20
CA GLN A 506 -0.68 4.99 26.75
C GLN A 506 -1.05 3.68 27.46
N ALA A 507 -2.15 3.67 28.21
CA ALA A 507 -2.66 2.44 28.81
C ALA A 507 -3.10 1.42 27.75
N ALA A 508 -3.70 1.86 26.63
CA ALA A 508 -4.09 0.98 25.53
C ALA A 508 -2.86 0.39 24.81
N LEU A 509 -1.83 1.19 24.53
CA LEU A 509 -0.59 0.73 23.93
C LEU A 509 0.16 -0.24 24.84
N ALA A 510 0.23 0.02 26.15
CA ALA A 510 0.85 -0.89 27.12
C ALA A 510 0.15 -2.27 27.17
N ARG A 511 -1.18 -2.30 27.00
CA ARG A 511 -1.92 -3.57 26.88
C ARG A 511 -1.66 -4.27 25.55
N SER A 512 -1.58 -3.52 24.45
CA SER A 512 -1.20 -4.07 23.15
C SER A 512 0.21 -4.69 23.20
N ARG A 513 1.14 -4.03 23.89
CA ARG A 513 2.48 -4.56 24.19
C ARG A 513 2.40 -5.87 24.96
N ALA A 514 1.64 -5.91 26.06
CA ALA A 514 1.50 -7.13 26.86
C ALA A 514 0.89 -8.29 26.04
N ALA A 515 -0.05 -8.00 25.13
CA ALA A 515 -0.60 -8.99 24.21
C ALA A 515 0.45 -9.50 23.20
N ALA A 516 1.26 -8.59 22.64
CA ALA A 516 2.37 -8.93 21.76
C ALA A 516 3.45 -9.76 22.47
N ASP A 517 3.82 -9.41 23.71
CA ASP A 517 4.77 -10.17 24.54
C ASP A 517 4.25 -11.60 24.81
N ARG A 518 2.96 -11.76 25.17
CA ARG A 518 2.33 -13.09 25.35
C ARG A 518 2.30 -13.90 24.06
N GLY A 519 2.15 -13.23 22.91
CA GLY A 519 2.30 -13.82 21.58
C GLY A 519 3.75 -14.11 21.18
N GLY A 520 4.76 -13.73 21.97
CA GLY A 520 6.17 -13.87 21.60
C GLY A 520 6.56 -13.03 20.37
N ARG A 521 6.00 -11.80 20.27
CA ARG A 521 6.11 -10.91 19.10
C ARG A 521 6.91 -9.62 19.30
N ALA A 522 7.21 -9.26 20.56
CA ALA A 522 7.69 -7.93 20.93
C ALA A 522 9.10 -7.92 21.54
#